data_AF-A0A954I2D9-F1
#
_entry.id   AF-A0A954I2D9-F1
#
_cell.length_a   1.000
_cell.length_b   1.000
_cell.length_c   1.000
_cell.angle_alpha   90.00
_cell.angle_beta   90.00
_cell.angle_gamma   90.00
#
_symmetry.space_group_name_H-M   'P 1'
#
loop_
_entity.id
_entity.type
_entity.pdbx_description
1 polymer ?
#
loop_
_entity_poly.entity_id
_entity_poly.type
_entity_poly.pdbx_seq_one_letter_code
_entity_poly.pdbx_strand_id
1 'polypeptide(L)'
;SLSRRFLTPMRDAGIEFRPFMPGQTLRERWSINLRSHRKIVVADGRIGFTGGMNIGDEYLGRNRELGFWRDTHLRITGPAVVQLQQVFADDWFFATGQELTQPDLYPPPPPASGLTAQVVSGGPVGEVRAFHSLMFAAINEARDRVTLATSFFVPTDALCMALETAALRGVRVRLMVPGRSEHPWTVHAGRSYYETLLRAGADIHEYRRGILHSKTLTIDGCWSLVGSPNFDARSLLLNFEVGVAVYDEGFARQLERDFELDLEHARTIRADDWGRRKLHHVFVENLCRLFSPVM
;
A
#
# COMPACT_ATOMS: atom_id res chain seq x y z
N SER A 1 -8.54 20.51 3.55
CA SER A 1 -9.32 20.32 2.31
C SER A 1 -8.79 21.25 1.24
N LEU A 2 -8.99 20.93 -0.04
CA LEU A 2 -8.59 21.82 -1.14
C LEU A 2 -9.39 23.13 -1.08
N SER A 3 -8.71 24.27 -1.24
CA SER A 3 -9.36 25.57 -1.15
C SER A 3 -10.28 25.82 -2.34
N ARG A 4 -11.35 26.63 -2.15
CA ARG A 4 -12.22 27.05 -3.26
C ARG A 4 -11.41 27.72 -4.38
N ARG A 5 -10.44 28.55 -4.02
CA ARG A 5 -9.54 29.24 -4.95
C ARG A 5 -8.77 28.28 -5.86
N PHE A 6 -8.35 27.12 -5.34
CA PHE A 6 -7.68 26.09 -6.12
C PHE A 6 -8.64 25.38 -7.09
N LEU A 7 -9.88 25.13 -6.67
CA LEU A 7 -10.87 24.37 -7.45
C LEU A 7 -11.62 25.22 -8.49
N THR A 8 -11.76 26.54 -8.30
CA THR A 8 -12.52 27.41 -9.20
C THR A 8 -12.05 27.32 -10.66
N PRO A 9 -10.76 27.49 -11.00
CA PRO A 9 -10.32 27.43 -12.39
C PRO A 9 -10.59 26.07 -13.05
N MET A 10 -10.53 24.99 -12.27
CA MET A 10 -10.81 23.63 -12.77
C MET A 10 -12.30 23.43 -13.06
N ARG A 11 -13.17 23.96 -12.20
CA ARG A 11 -14.63 23.94 -12.43
C ARG A 11 -15.03 24.79 -13.62
N ASP A 12 -14.41 25.94 -13.78
CA ASP A 12 -14.65 26.83 -14.93
C ASP A 12 -14.22 26.18 -16.25
N ALA A 13 -13.24 25.27 -16.20
CA ALA A 13 -12.83 24.42 -17.32
C ALA A 13 -13.70 23.17 -17.52
N GLY A 14 -14.77 23.00 -16.75
CA GLY A 14 -15.71 21.86 -16.85
C GLY A 14 -15.29 20.61 -16.08
N ILE A 15 -14.25 20.66 -15.24
CA ILE A 15 -13.82 19.49 -14.45
C ILE A 15 -14.77 19.28 -13.27
N GLU A 16 -15.31 18.07 -13.18
CA GLU A 16 -16.16 17.68 -12.07
C GLU A 16 -15.36 17.13 -10.88
N PHE A 17 -15.72 17.58 -9.68
CA PHE A 17 -15.14 17.09 -8.44
C PHE A 17 -16.23 16.68 -7.47
N ARG A 18 -16.03 15.55 -6.81
CA ARG A 18 -16.95 15.04 -5.79
C ARG A 18 -16.15 14.53 -4.60
N PRO A 19 -16.46 14.99 -3.38
CA PRO A 19 -15.83 14.46 -2.18
C PRO A 19 -16.28 13.02 -1.96
N PHE A 20 -15.31 12.12 -1.77
CA PHE A 20 -15.60 10.76 -1.33
C PHE A 20 -15.98 10.82 0.17
N MET A 21 -17.26 10.60 0.50
CA MET A 21 -17.83 10.72 1.86
C MET A 21 -17.68 12.11 2.51
N PRO A 22 -18.50 13.11 2.12
CA PRO A 22 -18.36 14.47 2.64
C PRO A 22 -18.75 14.66 4.11
N GLY A 23 -19.33 13.66 4.79
CA GLY A 23 -19.75 13.76 6.19
C GLY A 23 -21.02 14.60 6.38
N GLN A 24 -21.81 14.77 5.32
CA GLN A 24 -22.98 15.64 5.25
C GLN A 24 -24.23 14.98 5.83
N THR A 25 -24.32 13.65 5.82
CA THR A 25 -25.45 12.92 6.42
C THR A 25 -25.12 12.33 7.79
N LEU A 26 -26.13 12.11 8.63
CA LEU A 26 -25.95 11.46 9.94
C LEU A 26 -25.30 10.08 9.78
N ARG A 27 -25.67 9.33 8.73
CA ARG A 27 -25.12 8.02 8.36
C ARG A 27 -23.63 8.11 8.02
N GLU A 28 -23.20 9.11 7.25
CA GLU A 28 -21.77 9.34 6.95
C GLU A 28 -20.94 9.70 8.20
N ARG A 29 -21.55 10.40 9.17
CA ARG A 29 -20.88 10.71 10.46
C ARG A 29 -20.62 9.47 11.32
N TRP A 30 -21.41 8.41 11.20
CA TRP A 30 -21.11 7.12 11.84
C TRP A 30 -20.09 6.28 11.05
N SER A 31 -19.78 6.68 9.80
CA SER A 31 -18.82 6.03 8.93
C SER A 31 -17.47 6.77 8.83
N ILE A 32 -17.14 7.64 9.80
CA ILE A 32 -15.89 8.45 9.86
C ILE A 32 -14.60 7.63 9.67
N ASN A 33 -14.66 6.33 9.97
CA ASN A 33 -13.52 5.42 9.80
C ASN A 33 -13.30 4.94 8.37
N LEU A 34 -14.26 5.08 7.46
CA LEU A 34 -14.11 4.66 6.07
C LEU A 34 -13.45 5.77 5.27
N ARG A 35 -12.32 5.47 4.64
CA ARG A 35 -11.56 6.42 3.82
C ARG A 35 -11.19 5.76 2.50
N SER A 36 -11.27 6.53 1.42
CA SER A 36 -10.61 6.12 0.19
C SER A 36 -9.12 6.36 0.34
N HIS A 37 -8.36 5.27 0.25
CA HIS A 37 -6.91 5.28 0.19
C HIS A 37 -6.41 4.88 -1.21
N ARG A 38 -7.33 4.78 -2.19
CA ARG A 38 -7.00 4.45 -3.58
C ARG A 38 -6.36 5.63 -4.28
N LYS A 39 -5.36 5.35 -5.13
CA LYS A 39 -4.77 6.32 -6.06
C LYS A 39 -4.90 5.76 -7.46
N ILE A 40 -5.80 6.36 -8.23
CA ILE A 40 -6.14 5.92 -9.58
C ILE A 40 -6.19 7.16 -10.45
N VAL A 41 -5.50 7.11 -11.58
CA VAL A 41 -5.69 8.04 -12.71
C VAL A 41 -5.95 7.21 -13.94
N VAL A 42 -7.03 7.48 -14.65
CA VAL A 42 -7.32 6.86 -15.95
C VAL A 42 -7.47 7.98 -16.97
N ALA A 43 -6.69 7.88 -18.05
CA ALA A 43 -6.73 8.80 -19.18
C ALA A 43 -7.32 8.06 -20.40
N ASP A 44 -8.41 8.63 -20.95
CA ASP A 44 -9.12 8.17 -22.15
C ASP A 44 -9.52 6.68 -22.12
N GLY A 45 -9.66 6.07 -20.93
CA GLY A 45 -9.85 4.62 -20.78
C GLY A 45 -8.73 3.74 -21.33
N ARG A 46 -7.56 4.32 -21.64
CA ARG A 46 -6.44 3.63 -22.32
C ARG A 46 -5.17 3.54 -21.50
N ILE A 47 -4.92 4.53 -20.64
CA ILE A 47 -3.73 4.59 -19.80
C ILE A 47 -4.18 4.72 -18.35
N GLY A 48 -3.77 3.77 -17.51
CA GLY A 48 -4.05 3.77 -16.08
C GLY A 48 -2.78 4.01 -15.27
N PHE A 49 -2.92 4.68 -14.13
CA PHE A 49 -1.87 4.84 -13.14
C PHE A 49 -2.40 4.46 -11.75
N THR A 50 -1.61 3.71 -10.99
CA THR A 50 -1.93 3.34 -9.62
C THR A 50 -0.69 2.91 -8.83
N GLY A 51 -0.75 2.96 -7.50
CA GLY A 51 0.37 2.64 -6.61
C GLY A 51 0.27 3.38 -5.27
N GLY A 52 1.41 3.61 -4.62
CA GLY A 52 1.46 4.28 -3.32
C GLY A 52 1.34 5.81 -3.38
N MET A 53 1.78 6.42 -4.50
CA MET A 53 1.96 7.87 -4.61
C MET A 53 0.66 8.67 -4.47
N ASN A 54 0.65 9.59 -3.51
CA ASN A 54 -0.33 10.67 -3.42
C ASN A 54 -0.01 11.78 -4.44
N ILE A 55 -0.95 12.72 -4.62
CA ILE A 55 -0.71 13.98 -5.32
C ILE A 55 -0.38 15.05 -4.28
N GLY A 56 0.90 15.46 -4.21
CA GLY A 56 1.34 16.51 -3.30
C GLY A 56 2.81 16.88 -3.46
N ASP A 57 3.21 17.98 -2.81
CA ASP A 57 4.56 18.57 -2.91
C ASP A 57 5.63 17.75 -2.16
N GLU A 58 5.22 16.77 -1.36
CA GLU A 58 6.10 15.98 -0.50
C GLU A 58 7.07 15.14 -1.33
N TYR A 59 6.62 14.66 -2.49
CA TYR A 59 7.41 13.90 -3.47
C TYR A 59 8.48 14.75 -4.16
N LEU A 60 8.39 16.09 -4.08
CA LEU A 60 9.44 16.99 -4.59
C LEU A 60 10.66 17.05 -3.66
N GLY A 61 10.58 16.46 -2.46
CA GLY A 61 11.70 16.41 -1.51
C GLY A 61 12.12 17.79 -0.96
N ARG A 62 11.23 18.79 -1.06
CA ARG A 62 11.53 20.17 -0.63
C ARG A 62 11.51 20.35 0.88
N ASN A 63 10.90 19.43 1.62
CA ASN A 63 10.89 19.44 3.08
C ASN A 63 12.25 18.95 3.61
N ARG A 64 13.00 19.82 4.28
CA ARG A 64 14.34 19.51 4.83
C ARG A 64 14.31 18.48 5.97
N GLU A 65 13.22 18.36 6.71
CA GLU A 65 13.10 17.44 7.85
C GLU A 65 12.70 16.03 7.42
N LEU A 66 11.67 15.93 6.55
CA LEU A 66 11.14 14.65 6.07
C LEU A 66 11.95 14.10 4.88
N GLY A 67 12.56 14.97 4.08
CA GLY A 67 13.36 14.60 2.91
C GLY A 67 12.52 14.04 1.76
N PHE A 68 13.15 13.19 0.96
CA PHE A 68 12.56 12.58 -0.23
C PHE A 68 11.59 11.44 0.14
N TRP A 69 10.46 11.37 -0.57
CA TRP A 69 9.49 10.28 -0.44
C TRP A 69 9.77 9.22 -1.50
N ARG A 70 10.21 8.04 -1.04
CA ARG A 70 10.46 6.89 -1.90
C ARG A 70 9.18 6.07 -2.04
N ASP A 71 8.62 6.04 -3.24
CA ASP A 71 7.38 5.35 -3.54
C ASP A 71 7.45 4.66 -4.92
N THR A 72 6.51 3.74 -5.17
CA THR A 72 6.37 2.98 -6.40
C THR A 72 4.97 3.20 -6.99
N HIS A 73 4.94 3.53 -8.28
CA HIS A 73 3.70 3.77 -9.01
C HIS A 73 3.79 3.11 -10.39
N LEU A 74 2.68 2.52 -10.83
CA LEU A 74 2.57 1.81 -12.09
C LEU A 74 1.95 2.72 -13.14
N ARG A 75 2.44 2.58 -14.37
CA ARG A 75 1.77 3.01 -15.59
C ARG A 75 1.34 1.77 -16.35
N ILE A 76 0.06 1.67 -16.68
CA ILE A 76 -0.56 0.47 -17.23
C ILE A 76 -1.27 0.83 -18.52
N THR A 77 -1.15 -0.06 -19.51
CA THR A 77 -1.89 -0.02 -20.77
C THR A 77 -2.45 -1.40 -21.06
N GLY A 78 -3.59 -1.49 -21.74
CA GLY A 78 -4.25 -2.75 -22.06
C GLY A 78 -5.42 -3.07 -21.13
N PRO A 79 -5.90 -4.33 -21.11
CA PRO A 79 -7.18 -4.69 -20.47
C PRO A 79 -7.27 -4.37 -18.98
N ALA A 80 -6.16 -4.34 -18.25
CA ALA A 80 -6.14 -4.00 -16.82
C ALA A 80 -6.59 -2.54 -16.55
N VAL A 81 -6.48 -1.64 -17.53
CA VAL A 81 -6.97 -0.25 -17.40
C VAL A 81 -8.49 -0.21 -17.25
N VAL A 82 -9.21 -1.12 -17.92
CA VAL A 82 -10.67 -1.25 -17.80
C VAL A 82 -11.06 -1.59 -16.36
N GLN A 83 -10.30 -2.48 -15.71
CA GLN A 83 -10.56 -2.84 -14.31
C GLN A 83 -10.27 -1.67 -13.37
N LEU A 84 -9.18 -0.91 -13.57
CA LEU A 84 -8.92 0.31 -12.79
C LEU A 84 -10.03 1.36 -12.97
N GLN A 85 -10.51 1.52 -14.20
CA GLN A 85 -11.60 2.43 -14.49
C GLN A 85 -12.89 1.99 -13.81
N GLN A 86 -13.18 0.69 -13.77
CA GLN A 86 -14.33 0.18 -13.04
C GLN A 86 -14.26 0.53 -11.55
N VAL A 87 -13.10 0.36 -10.91
CA VAL A 87 -12.91 0.74 -9.50
C VAL A 87 -13.19 2.24 -9.29
N PHE A 88 -12.73 3.09 -10.21
CA PHE A 88 -13.04 4.52 -10.15
C PHE A 88 -14.54 4.82 -10.38
N ALA A 89 -15.17 4.14 -11.34
CA ALA A 89 -16.60 4.30 -11.63
C ALA A 89 -17.47 3.89 -10.43
N ASP A 90 -17.09 2.82 -9.72
CA ASP A 90 -17.77 2.40 -8.50
C ASP A 90 -17.63 3.46 -7.39
N ASP A 91 -16.44 4.05 -7.24
CA ASP A 91 -16.21 5.15 -6.28
C ASP A 91 -16.99 6.42 -6.66
N TRP A 92 -17.10 6.71 -7.96
CA TRP A 92 -17.91 7.83 -8.46
C TRP A 92 -19.39 7.61 -8.18
N PHE A 93 -19.90 6.42 -8.49
CA PHE A 93 -21.28 6.03 -8.21
C PHE A 93 -21.57 6.10 -6.71
N PHE A 94 -20.66 5.60 -5.87
CA PHE A 94 -20.79 5.71 -4.42
C PHE A 94 -20.87 7.17 -3.94
N ALA A 95 -20.10 8.08 -4.55
CA ALA A 95 -20.07 9.49 -4.16
C ALA A 95 -21.23 10.32 -4.74
N THR A 96 -21.86 9.90 -5.84
CA THR A 96 -22.78 10.75 -6.62
C THR A 96 -24.14 10.13 -6.95
N GLY A 97 -24.24 8.80 -6.91
CA GLY A 97 -25.35 8.04 -7.49
C GLY A 97 -25.36 7.99 -9.02
N GLN A 98 -24.36 8.55 -9.69
CA GLN A 98 -24.26 8.56 -11.16
C GLN A 98 -23.46 7.36 -11.64
N GLU A 99 -24.05 6.60 -12.57
CA GLU A 99 -23.35 5.53 -13.28
C GLU A 99 -22.49 6.11 -14.42
N LEU A 100 -21.24 5.67 -14.50
CA LEU A 100 -20.35 5.95 -15.61
C LEU A 100 -20.32 4.71 -16.52
N THR A 101 -21.29 4.59 -17.41
CA THR A 101 -21.47 3.42 -18.30
C THR A 101 -21.42 3.79 -19.78
N GLN A 102 -21.09 5.05 -20.10
CA GLN A 102 -21.07 5.54 -21.46
C GLN A 102 -19.98 4.79 -22.28
N PRO A 103 -20.29 4.25 -23.47
CA PRO A 103 -19.34 3.44 -24.23
C PRO A 103 -18.05 4.15 -24.62
N ASP A 104 -18.09 5.47 -24.79
CA ASP A 104 -16.93 6.31 -25.10
C ASP A 104 -15.93 6.40 -23.94
N LEU A 105 -16.37 6.19 -22.69
CA LEU A 105 -15.47 6.06 -21.55
C LEU A 105 -14.72 4.72 -21.57
N TYR A 106 -15.27 3.66 -22.18
CA TYR A 106 -14.72 2.31 -22.18
C TYR A 106 -14.31 1.87 -23.58
N PRO A 107 -13.29 2.49 -24.18
CA PRO A 107 -12.83 2.07 -25.50
C PRO A 107 -12.32 0.62 -25.43
N PRO A 108 -12.49 -0.17 -26.51
CA PRO A 108 -11.94 -1.52 -26.58
C PRO A 108 -10.43 -1.49 -26.28
N PRO A 109 -9.94 -2.33 -25.36
CA PRO A 109 -8.52 -2.35 -25.05
C PRO A 109 -7.73 -2.81 -26.28
N PRO A 110 -6.50 -2.30 -26.50
CA PRO A 110 -5.63 -2.85 -27.53
C PRO A 110 -5.37 -4.35 -27.26
N PRO A 111 -5.04 -5.14 -28.30
CA PRO A 111 -4.70 -6.55 -28.14
C PRO A 111 -3.66 -6.74 -27.02
N ALA A 112 -3.91 -7.73 -26.16
CA ALA A 112 -3.03 -8.00 -25.02
C ALA A 112 -1.69 -8.56 -25.51
N SER A 113 -0.66 -7.71 -25.53
CA SER A 113 0.74 -8.12 -25.60
C SER A 113 1.45 -7.56 -24.37
N GLY A 114 1.90 -8.43 -23.46
CA GLY A 114 2.58 -7.99 -22.24
C GLY A 114 2.34 -8.93 -21.07
N LEU A 115 2.41 -8.36 -19.87
CA LEU A 115 2.36 -9.11 -18.61
C LEU A 115 0.93 -9.48 -18.25
N THR A 116 0.74 -10.65 -17.63
CA THR A 116 -0.52 -11.00 -16.98
C THR A 116 -0.66 -10.18 -15.70
N ALA A 117 -1.69 -9.36 -15.64
CA ALA A 117 -1.97 -8.51 -14.48
C ALA A 117 -3.46 -8.52 -14.12
N GLN A 118 -3.74 -8.42 -12.83
CA GLN A 118 -5.08 -8.34 -12.27
C GLN A 118 -5.16 -7.13 -11.34
N VAL A 119 -6.16 -6.29 -11.54
CA VAL A 119 -6.50 -5.24 -10.58
C VAL A 119 -7.31 -5.86 -9.47
N VAL A 120 -6.84 -5.66 -8.24
CA VAL A 120 -7.52 -6.08 -7.02
C VAL A 120 -8.04 -4.82 -6.34
N SER A 121 -9.32 -4.81 -6.01
CA SER A 121 -9.94 -3.76 -5.22
C SER A 121 -10.37 -4.33 -3.86
N GLY A 122 -9.97 -3.65 -2.80
CA GLY A 122 -10.38 -3.96 -1.43
C GLY A 122 -11.24 -2.84 -0.86
N GLY A 123 -12.06 -3.17 0.12
CA GLY A 123 -12.89 -2.20 0.81
C GLY A 123 -13.55 -2.79 2.06
N PRO A 124 -14.21 -1.92 2.85
CA PRO A 124 -14.98 -2.34 4.01
C PRO A 124 -16.26 -3.12 3.61
N VAL A 125 -16.71 -2.93 2.37
CA VAL A 125 -17.92 -3.52 1.79
C VAL A 125 -17.56 -4.86 1.11
N GLY A 126 -18.23 -5.93 1.51
CA GLY A 126 -18.00 -7.29 1.01
C GLY A 126 -17.65 -8.28 2.12
N GLU A 127 -17.90 -9.57 1.86
CA GLU A 127 -17.64 -10.64 2.83
C GLU A 127 -16.15 -10.98 2.96
N VAL A 128 -15.37 -10.72 1.91
CA VAL A 128 -13.95 -11.07 1.83
C VAL A 128 -13.07 -9.83 2.00
N ARG A 129 -12.10 -9.92 2.91
CA ARG A 129 -11.05 -8.91 3.09
C ARG A 129 -9.96 -9.13 2.05
N ALA A 130 -10.19 -8.66 0.81
CA ALA A 130 -9.42 -9.02 -0.38
C ALA A 130 -7.90 -9.00 -0.19
N PHE A 131 -7.31 -7.87 0.24
CA PHE A 131 -5.86 -7.77 0.43
C PHE A 131 -5.35 -8.58 1.61
N HIS A 132 -6.10 -8.65 2.71
CA HIS A 132 -5.75 -9.47 3.86
C HIS A 132 -5.64 -10.94 3.46
N SER A 133 -6.68 -11.48 2.82
CA SER A 133 -6.73 -12.87 2.36
C SER A 133 -5.69 -13.16 1.28
N LEU A 134 -5.51 -12.24 0.31
CA LEU A 134 -4.53 -12.38 -0.76
C LEU A 134 -3.10 -12.43 -0.22
N MET A 135 -2.71 -11.47 0.62
CA MET A 135 -1.37 -11.45 1.23
C MET A 135 -1.15 -12.65 2.14
N PHE A 136 -2.15 -13.04 2.94
CA PHE A 136 -2.06 -14.21 3.80
C PHE A 136 -1.86 -15.50 3.01
N ALA A 137 -2.62 -15.71 1.94
CA ALA A 137 -2.46 -16.88 1.06
C ALA A 137 -1.09 -16.86 0.37
N ALA A 138 -0.71 -15.73 -0.21
CA ALA A 138 0.54 -15.60 -0.96
C ALA A 138 1.80 -15.83 -0.09
N ILE A 139 1.81 -15.32 1.14
CA ILE A 139 2.92 -15.53 2.09
C ILE A 139 3.00 -17.00 2.52
N ASN A 140 1.86 -17.66 2.76
CA ASN A 140 1.84 -19.08 3.14
C ASN A 140 2.27 -20.01 2.00
N GLU A 141 1.96 -19.65 0.75
CA GLU A 141 2.36 -20.41 -0.45
C GLU A 141 3.83 -20.21 -0.85
N ALA A 142 4.50 -19.16 -0.33
CA ALA A 142 5.88 -18.86 -0.67
C ALA A 142 6.83 -20.04 -0.40
N ARG A 143 7.75 -20.32 -1.32
CA ARG A 143 8.69 -21.46 -1.26
C ARG A 143 10.16 -21.06 -1.19
N ASP A 144 10.53 -19.92 -1.77
CA ASP A 144 11.91 -19.42 -1.82
C ASP A 144 12.05 -18.10 -1.06
N ARG A 145 11.23 -17.09 -1.37
CA ARG A 145 11.38 -15.76 -0.77
C ARG A 145 10.08 -14.95 -0.70
N VAL A 146 10.02 -14.09 0.30
CA VAL A 146 9.04 -13.01 0.45
C VAL A 146 9.81 -11.70 0.56
N THR A 147 9.59 -10.76 -0.36
CA THR A 147 10.17 -9.42 -0.30
C THR A 147 9.07 -8.39 -0.15
N LEU A 148 9.00 -7.72 1.00
CA LEU A 148 7.96 -6.74 1.32
C LEU A 148 8.60 -5.37 1.58
N ALA A 149 8.14 -4.34 0.86
CA ALA A 149 8.36 -2.95 1.22
C ALA A 149 7.01 -2.30 1.54
N THR A 150 6.90 -1.69 2.72
CA THR A 150 5.64 -1.06 3.16
C THR A 150 5.91 0.22 3.95
N SER A 151 5.04 1.20 3.79
CA SER A 151 5.15 2.47 4.53
C SER A 151 4.67 2.39 5.96
N PHE A 152 3.76 1.45 6.28
CA PHE A 152 3.39 1.11 7.65
C PHE A 152 3.43 -0.40 7.81
N PHE A 153 4.02 -0.85 8.91
CA PHE A 153 4.15 -2.25 9.26
C PHE A 153 3.56 -2.46 10.64
N VAL A 154 2.26 -2.73 10.70
CA VAL A 154 1.53 -3.05 11.92
C VAL A 154 0.62 -4.24 11.59
N PRO A 155 1.20 -5.41 11.30
CA PRO A 155 0.46 -6.53 10.74
C PRO A 155 -0.64 -7.01 11.68
N THR A 156 -1.72 -7.53 11.10
CA THR A 156 -2.67 -8.39 11.83
C THR A 156 -1.95 -9.65 12.34
N ASP A 157 -2.44 -10.26 13.42
CA ASP A 157 -1.83 -11.48 13.98
C ASP A 157 -1.71 -12.60 12.93
N ALA A 158 -2.70 -12.75 12.04
CA ALA A 158 -2.66 -13.74 10.96
C ALA A 158 -1.50 -13.51 9.98
N LEU A 159 -1.24 -12.26 9.59
CA LEU A 159 -0.15 -11.92 8.69
C LEU A 159 1.23 -11.99 9.38
N CYS A 160 1.29 -11.62 10.66
CA CYS A 160 2.51 -11.79 11.46
C CYS A 160 2.87 -13.27 11.55
N MET A 161 1.90 -14.12 11.90
CA MET A 161 2.06 -15.57 11.97
C MET A 161 2.44 -16.17 10.60
N ALA A 162 1.88 -15.68 9.50
CA ALA A 162 2.23 -16.14 8.15
C ALA A 162 3.70 -15.82 7.82
N LEU A 163 4.18 -14.61 8.12
CA LEU A 163 5.58 -14.22 7.93
C LEU A 163 6.53 -15.05 8.81
N GLU A 164 6.20 -15.23 10.10
CA GLU A 164 6.98 -16.04 11.03
C GLU A 164 7.06 -17.50 10.55
N THR A 165 5.93 -18.08 10.15
CA THR A 165 5.87 -19.46 9.68
C THR A 165 6.63 -19.64 8.36
N ALA A 166 6.57 -18.68 7.45
CA ALA A 166 7.37 -18.70 6.22
C ALA A 166 8.88 -18.70 6.55
N ALA A 167 9.32 -17.79 7.45
CA ALA A 167 10.72 -17.73 7.85
C ALA A 167 11.19 -19.03 8.54
N LEU A 168 10.38 -19.60 9.44
CA LEU A 168 10.65 -20.88 10.10
C LEU A 168 10.71 -22.07 9.13
N ARG A 169 10.00 -22.01 8.00
CA ARG A 169 10.08 -22.99 6.91
C ARG A 169 11.36 -22.86 6.06
N GLY A 170 12.18 -21.84 6.30
CA GLY A 170 13.39 -21.55 5.54
C GLY A 170 13.16 -20.64 4.32
N VAL A 171 11.97 -20.07 4.17
CA VAL A 171 11.70 -19.04 3.15
C VAL A 171 12.43 -17.76 3.53
N ARG A 172 13.14 -17.14 2.58
CA ARG A 172 13.84 -15.87 2.83
C ARG A 172 12.84 -14.71 2.92
N VAL A 173 12.49 -14.32 4.14
CA VAL A 173 11.58 -13.19 4.40
C VAL A 173 12.39 -11.90 4.60
N ARG A 174 12.21 -10.91 3.71
CA ARG A 174 12.91 -9.62 3.75
C ARG A 174 11.91 -8.47 3.83
N LEU A 175 12.07 -7.62 4.83
CA LEU A 175 11.16 -6.52 5.13
C LEU A 175 11.89 -5.18 5.02
N MET A 176 11.45 -4.31 4.14
CA MET A 176 11.82 -2.89 4.09
C MET A 176 10.70 -2.06 4.70
N VAL A 177 11.04 -1.33 5.76
CA VAL A 177 10.09 -0.59 6.60
C VAL A 177 10.62 0.83 6.85
N PRO A 178 9.77 1.81 7.17
CA PRO A 178 10.22 3.17 7.45
C PRO A 178 11.10 3.24 8.70
N GLY A 179 12.29 3.83 8.59
CA GLY A 179 13.05 4.28 9.77
C GLY A 179 12.57 5.62 10.34
N ARG A 180 11.78 6.37 9.56
CA ARG A 180 11.13 7.64 9.88
C ARG A 180 9.79 7.73 9.16
N SER A 181 8.83 8.43 9.78
CA SER A 181 7.45 8.56 9.30
C SER A 181 6.92 9.94 9.69
N GLU A 182 5.96 10.46 8.91
CA GLU A 182 5.13 11.62 9.30
C GLU A 182 4.31 11.36 10.58
N HIS A 183 4.13 10.09 10.91
CA HIS A 183 3.47 9.62 12.12
C HIS A 183 4.45 8.72 12.91
N PRO A 184 5.33 9.29 13.75
CA PRO A 184 6.39 8.53 14.42
C PRO A 184 5.92 7.34 15.25
N TRP A 185 4.71 7.42 15.82
CA TRP A 185 4.07 6.34 16.58
C TRP A 185 3.84 5.08 15.74
N THR A 186 3.62 5.18 14.42
CA THR A 186 3.47 3.99 13.56
C THR A 186 4.77 3.21 13.42
N VAL A 187 5.92 3.91 13.42
CA VAL A 187 7.25 3.27 13.44
C VAL A 187 7.46 2.54 14.76
N HIS A 188 7.11 3.16 15.89
CA HIS A 188 7.20 2.51 17.20
C HIS A 188 6.27 1.30 17.33
N ALA A 189 5.05 1.39 16.81
CA ALA A 189 4.13 0.26 16.77
C ALA A 189 4.71 -0.91 15.96
N GLY A 190 5.28 -0.64 14.78
CA GLY A 190 5.88 -1.69 13.95
C GLY A 190 7.11 -2.35 14.58
N ARG A 191 7.94 -1.58 15.29
CA ARG A 191 9.09 -2.11 16.05
C ARG A 191 8.71 -3.14 17.10
N SER A 192 7.49 -3.10 17.65
CA SER A 192 7.02 -4.10 18.61
C SER A 192 6.93 -5.53 18.02
N TYR A 193 6.89 -5.67 16.68
CA TYR A 193 6.83 -6.95 15.99
C TYR A 193 8.22 -7.49 15.59
N TYR A 194 9.26 -6.66 15.63
CA TYR A 194 10.57 -7.03 15.11
C TYR A 194 11.20 -8.20 15.88
N GLU A 195 11.00 -8.27 17.20
CA GLU A 195 11.64 -9.30 18.02
C GLU A 195 11.22 -10.71 17.60
N THR A 196 9.92 -10.95 17.39
CA THR A 196 9.42 -12.26 16.98
C THR A 196 9.86 -12.61 15.57
N LEU A 197 9.79 -11.64 14.63
CA LEU A 197 10.19 -11.85 13.24
C LEU A 197 11.70 -12.11 13.09
N LEU A 198 12.54 -11.37 13.81
CA LEU A 198 14.00 -11.58 13.82
C LEU A 198 14.35 -12.96 14.41
N ARG A 199 13.64 -13.39 15.46
CA ARG A 199 13.81 -14.74 16.03
C ARG A 199 13.39 -15.85 15.07
N ALA A 200 12.36 -15.61 14.25
CA ALA A 200 11.92 -16.53 13.22
C ALA A 200 12.88 -16.58 12.01
N GLY A 201 13.83 -15.64 11.92
CA GLY A 201 14.83 -15.58 10.84
C GLY A 201 14.50 -14.61 9.71
N ALA A 202 13.55 -13.69 9.90
CA ALA A 202 13.26 -12.64 8.93
C ALA A 202 14.33 -11.52 8.97
N ASP A 203 14.68 -10.99 7.79
CA ASP A 203 15.57 -9.85 7.64
C ASP A 203 14.76 -8.55 7.64
N ILE A 204 15.09 -7.62 8.54
CA ILE A 204 14.38 -6.34 8.67
C ILE A 204 15.34 -5.17 8.40
N HIS A 205 14.92 -4.27 7.53
CA HIS A 205 15.69 -3.10 7.10
C HIS A 205 14.86 -1.83 7.24
N GLU A 206 15.36 -0.87 8.02
CA GLU A 206 14.73 0.43 8.17
C GLU A 206 15.31 1.43 7.16
N TYR A 207 14.51 1.90 6.21
CA TYR A 207 14.91 2.93 5.23
C TYR A 207 15.21 4.28 5.91
N ARG A 208 16.32 4.93 5.55
CA ARG A 208 16.82 6.15 6.24
C ARG A 208 17.02 7.39 5.37
N ARG A 209 17.03 7.29 4.04
CA ARG A 209 17.26 8.45 3.15
C ARG A 209 16.09 9.46 3.14
N GLY A 210 14.91 9.04 3.59
CA GLY A 210 13.72 9.89 3.70
C GLY A 210 12.52 9.09 4.20
N ILE A 211 11.34 9.34 3.64
CA ILE A 211 10.11 8.60 3.96
C ILE A 211 9.95 7.46 2.95
N LEU A 212 9.83 6.23 3.46
CA LEU A 212 9.43 5.08 2.65
C LEU A 212 7.90 5.08 2.54
N HIS A 213 7.38 5.31 1.33
CA HIS A 213 5.96 5.30 1.04
C HIS A 213 5.54 4.21 0.05
N SER A 214 6.46 3.37 -0.43
CA SER A 214 6.15 2.20 -1.27
C SER A 214 5.28 1.17 -0.54
N LYS A 215 4.40 0.48 -1.30
CA LYS A 215 3.69 -0.73 -0.87
C LYS A 215 3.83 -1.79 -1.96
N THR A 216 4.86 -2.61 -1.84
CA THR A 216 5.22 -3.63 -2.83
C THR A 216 5.49 -4.96 -2.13
N LEU A 217 4.97 -6.04 -2.69
CA LEU A 217 5.21 -7.41 -2.21
C LEU A 217 5.60 -8.28 -3.40
N THR A 218 6.70 -9.03 -3.30
CA THR A 218 7.03 -10.11 -4.24
C THR A 218 7.07 -11.45 -3.51
N ILE A 219 6.62 -12.49 -4.21
CA ILE A 219 6.64 -13.88 -3.76
C ILE A 219 7.39 -14.70 -4.81
N ASP A 220 8.42 -15.41 -4.36
CA ASP A 220 9.23 -16.35 -5.14
C ASP A 220 9.82 -15.79 -6.45
N GLY A 221 9.91 -14.47 -6.58
CA GLY A 221 10.39 -13.80 -7.78
C GLY A 221 9.51 -13.99 -9.02
N CYS A 222 8.24 -14.40 -8.87
CA CYS A 222 7.33 -14.67 -9.98
C CYS A 222 5.94 -14.02 -9.83
N TRP A 223 5.54 -13.67 -8.62
CA TRP A 223 4.31 -12.94 -8.34
C TRP A 223 4.61 -11.64 -7.60
N SER A 224 3.93 -10.57 -7.98
CA SER A 224 4.12 -9.25 -7.39
C SER A 224 2.79 -8.55 -7.13
N LEU A 225 2.74 -7.74 -6.08
CA LEU A 225 1.63 -6.84 -5.77
C LEU A 225 2.18 -5.43 -5.56
N VAL A 226 1.65 -4.45 -6.29
CA VAL A 226 1.95 -3.03 -6.11
C VAL A 226 0.62 -2.28 -5.99
N GLY A 227 0.49 -1.39 -5.01
CA GLY A 227 -0.76 -0.67 -4.84
C GLY A 227 -0.73 0.34 -3.71
N SER A 228 -1.93 0.69 -3.25
CA SER A 228 -2.15 1.51 -2.07
C SER A 228 -2.15 0.80 -0.71
N PRO A 229 -2.45 -0.52 -0.56
CA PRO A 229 -2.65 -1.11 0.75
C PRO A 229 -1.33 -1.23 1.52
N ASN A 230 -1.32 -0.67 2.72
CA ASN A 230 -0.25 -0.85 3.68
C ASN A 230 -0.37 -2.20 4.40
N PHE A 231 0.70 -2.61 5.06
CA PHE A 231 0.72 -3.82 5.88
C PHE A 231 0.22 -3.55 7.32
N ASP A 232 -0.98 -2.98 7.43
CA ASP A 232 -1.67 -2.65 8.69
C ASP A 232 -3.15 -3.02 8.70
N ALA A 233 -3.72 -3.21 9.89
CA ALA A 233 -5.10 -3.68 10.05
C ALA A 233 -6.13 -2.71 9.43
N ARG A 234 -5.95 -1.40 9.59
CA ARG A 234 -6.87 -0.40 9.04
C ARG A 234 -6.90 -0.44 7.52
N SER A 235 -5.73 -0.47 6.87
CA SER A 235 -5.62 -0.54 5.42
C SER A 235 -6.25 -1.82 4.87
N LEU A 236 -5.96 -2.96 5.50
CA LEU A 236 -6.40 -4.26 5.01
C LEU A 236 -7.86 -4.60 5.32
N LEU A 237 -8.46 -3.97 6.35
CA LEU A 237 -9.80 -4.32 6.84
C LEU A 237 -10.85 -3.21 6.66
N LEU A 238 -10.46 -1.94 6.64
CA LEU A 238 -11.39 -0.80 6.71
C LEU A 238 -11.29 0.17 5.54
N ASN A 239 -10.11 0.43 5.00
CA ASN A 239 -9.93 1.39 3.92
C ASN A 239 -10.39 0.81 2.58
N PHE A 240 -10.83 1.69 1.67
CA PHE A 240 -10.89 1.34 0.26
C PHE A 240 -9.47 1.39 -0.31
N GLU A 241 -9.04 0.28 -0.88
CA GLU A 241 -7.69 0.07 -1.39
C GLU A 241 -7.73 -0.47 -2.82
N VAL A 242 -6.65 -0.26 -3.57
CA VAL A 242 -6.48 -0.78 -4.93
C VAL A 242 -5.03 -1.20 -5.12
N GLY A 243 -4.84 -2.28 -5.86
CA GLY A 243 -3.52 -2.81 -6.17
C GLY A 243 -3.56 -3.63 -7.44
N VAL A 244 -2.38 -3.92 -7.96
CA VAL A 244 -2.21 -4.69 -9.19
C VAL A 244 -1.32 -5.87 -8.88
N ALA A 245 -1.90 -7.06 -8.98
CA ALA A 245 -1.17 -8.31 -8.95
C ALA A 245 -0.60 -8.58 -10.34
N VAL A 246 0.69 -8.86 -10.44
CA VAL A 246 1.40 -9.12 -11.69
C VAL A 246 2.08 -10.49 -11.60
N TYR A 247 1.85 -11.31 -12.62
CA TYR A 247 2.32 -12.70 -12.71
C TYR A 247 3.44 -12.76 -13.75
N ASP A 248 4.59 -12.19 -13.42
CA ASP A 248 5.75 -12.14 -14.30
C ASP A 248 7.06 -12.07 -13.51
N GLU A 249 8.02 -12.90 -13.89
CA GLU A 249 9.30 -12.95 -13.22
C GLU A 249 10.19 -11.74 -13.50
N GLY A 250 10.12 -11.18 -14.72
CA GLY A 250 10.90 -10.01 -15.10
C GLY A 250 10.52 -8.79 -14.26
N PHE A 251 9.21 -8.61 -14.06
CA PHE A 251 8.63 -7.57 -13.24
C PHE A 251 8.95 -7.77 -11.75
N ALA A 252 8.80 -8.99 -11.22
CA ALA A 252 9.17 -9.29 -9.85
C ALA A 252 10.66 -9.03 -9.59
N ARG A 253 11.54 -9.45 -10.50
CA ARG A 253 12.98 -9.14 -10.43
C ARG A 253 13.27 -7.64 -10.51
N GLN A 254 12.46 -6.86 -11.21
CA GLN A 254 12.60 -5.40 -11.24
C GLN A 254 12.30 -4.80 -9.86
N LEU A 255 11.19 -5.19 -9.22
CA LEU A 255 10.87 -4.74 -7.87
C LEU A 255 11.92 -5.18 -6.85
N GLU A 256 12.46 -6.39 -6.99
CA GLU A 256 13.55 -6.86 -6.13
C GLU A 256 14.83 -6.06 -6.35
N ARG A 257 15.19 -5.68 -7.59
CA ARG A 257 16.33 -4.78 -7.83
C ARG A 257 16.11 -3.41 -7.19
N ASP A 258 14.90 -2.86 -7.30
CA ASP A 258 14.56 -1.59 -6.66
C ASP A 258 14.69 -1.68 -5.13
N PHE A 259 14.30 -2.83 -4.54
CA PHE A 259 14.51 -3.13 -3.13
C PHE A 259 16.00 -3.16 -2.76
N GLU A 260 16.85 -3.82 -3.56
CA GLU A 260 18.31 -3.84 -3.33
C GLU A 260 18.93 -2.44 -3.39
N LEU A 261 18.48 -1.59 -4.32
CA LEU A 261 18.92 -0.19 -4.37
C LEU A 261 18.49 0.59 -3.12
N ASP A 262 17.27 0.37 -2.64
CA ASP A 262 16.78 1.00 -1.42
C ASP A 262 17.52 0.50 -0.16
N LEU A 263 18.08 -0.73 -0.18
CA LEU A 263 18.91 -1.27 0.90
C LEU A 263 20.22 -0.50 1.11
N GLU A 264 20.80 0.09 0.06
CA GLU A 264 21.99 0.96 0.18
C GLU A 264 21.75 2.19 1.08
N HIS A 265 20.48 2.52 1.29
CA HIS A 265 20.01 3.63 2.11
C HIS A 265 19.26 3.19 3.36
N ALA A 266 19.30 1.89 3.69
CA ALA A 266 18.62 1.31 4.83
C ALA A 266 19.61 0.88 5.92
N ARG A 267 19.10 0.82 7.15
CA ARG A 267 19.79 0.22 8.29
C ARG A 267 19.21 -1.16 8.52
N THR A 268 20.04 -2.20 8.35
CA THR A 268 19.68 -3.57 8.77
C THR A 268 19.57 -3.65 10.29
N ILE A 269 18.48 -4.24 10.77
CA ILE A 269 18.25 -4.48 12.19
C ILE A 269 18.82 -5.85 12.55
N ARG A 270 19.80 -5.87 13.45
CA ARG A 270 20.43 -7.12 13.92
C ARG A 270 19.70 -7.63 15.17
N ALA A 271 19.44 -8.93 15.22
CA ALA A 271 18.79 -9.56 16.37
C ALA A 271 19.53 -9.30 17.69
N ASP A 272 20.87 -9.38 17.69
CA ASP A 272 21.70 -9.16 18.89
C ASP A 272 21.56 -7.74 19.46
N ASP A 273 21.53 -6.73 18.57
CA ASP A 273 21.35 -5.34 18.96
C ASP A 273 19.93 -5.08 19.45
N TRP A 274 18.96 -5.74 18.80
CA TRP A 274 17.54 -5.60 19.12
C TRP A 274 17.19 -6.17 20.50
N GLY A 275 17.83 -7.27 20.90
CA GLY A 275 17.65 -7.86 22.23
C GLY A 275 18.21 -7.02 23.38
N ARG A 276 19.12 -6.07 23.11
CA ARG A 276 19.80 -5.25 24.13
C ARG A 276 19.17 -3.86 24.33
N ARG A 277 17.99 -3.63 23.76
CA ARG A 277 17.33 -2.31 23.83
C ARG A 277 16.87 -1.99 25.25
N LYS A 278 16.90 -0.69 25.59
CA LYS A 278 16.46 -0.20 26.90
C LYS A 278 14.97 -0.47 27.09
N LEU A 279 14.58 -0.90 28.29
CA LEU A 279 13.19 -1.28 28.63
C LEU A 279 12.16 -0.19 28.34
N HIS A 280 12.53 1.10 28.45
CA HIS A 280 11.61 2.19 28.14
C HIS A 280 11.22 2.24 26.65
N HIS A 281 12.12 1.87 25.73
CA HIS A 281 11.78 1.78 24.30
C HIS A 281 10.77 0.66 24.06
N VAL A 282 10.99 -0.50 24.67
CA VAL A 282 10.07 -1.64 24.61
C VAL A 282 8.69 -1.27 25.17
N PHE A 283 8.64 -0.54 26.28
CA PHE A 283 7.38 -0.05 26.85
C PHE A 283 6.62 0.87 25.90
N VAL A 284 7.29 1.87 25.30
CA VAL A 284 6.67 2.80 24.35
C VAL A 284 6.16 2.07 23.11
N GLU A 285 6.92 1.12 22.57
CA GLU A 285 6.52 0.33 21.42
C GLU A 285 5.28 -0.52 21.70
N ASN A 286 5.23 -1.20 22.85
CA ASN A 286 4.07 -1.99 23.27
C ASN A 286 2.85 -1.11 23.56
N LEU A 287 3.04 0.08 24.13
CA LEU A 287 1.97 1.06 24.32
C LEU A 287 1.41 1.53 22.98
N CYS A 288 2.26 1.83 21.99
CA CYS A 288 1.83 2.16 20.64
C CYS A 288 1.09 0.98 19.98
N ARG A 289 1.54 -0.27 20.19
CA ARG A 289 0.87 -1.47 19.69
C ARG A 289 -0.57 -1.60 20.19
N LEU A 290 -0.91 -1.14 21.39
CA LEU A 290 -2.30 -1.18 21.88
C LEU A 290 -3.28 -0.38 21.00
N PHE A 291 -2.77 0.59 20.24
CA PHE A 291 -3.57 1.35 19.27
C PHE A 291 -3.60 0.72 17.87
N SER A 292 -3.00 -0.45 17.67
CA SER A 292 -2.94 -1.14 16.37
C SER A 292 -4.31 -1.41 15.71
N PRO A 293 -5.42 -1.63 16.44
CA PRO A 293 -6.72 -1.81 15.79
C PRO A 293 -7.29 -0.52 15.17
N VAL A 294 -6.74 0.64 15.54
CA VAL A 294 -7.23 1.97 15.12
C VAL A 294 -6.27 2.62 14.11
N MET A 295 -4.99 2.20 14.10
CA MET A 295 -3.96 2.60 13.14
C MET A 295 -4.13 1.90 11.80
#